data_AF-A0A127SI75-F1
#
_entry.id   AF-A0A127SI75-F1
#
_cell.length_a   1.000
_cell.length_b   1.000
_cell.length_c   1.000
_cell.angle_alpha   90.00
_cell.angle_beta   90.00
_cell.angle_gamma   90.00
#
_symmetry.space_group_name_H-M   'P 1'
#
loop_
_entity.id
_entity.type
_entity.pdbx_description
1 polymer ?
#
loop_
_entity_poly.entity_id
_entity_poly.type
_entity_poly.pdbx_seq_one_letter_code
_entity_poly.pdbx_strand_id
1 'polypeptide(L)' 'MKYKHLILSLSLIMLGPLAHAEEIGSVDTVFKMIGPDHKIVVEAFDDP' A
#
# COMPACT_ATOMS: atom_id res chain seq x y z
N MET A 1 23.61 22.51 30.13
CA MET A 1 22.42 21.63 30.12
C MET A 1 21.26 22.13 29.25
N LYS A 2 21.13 23.44 28.95
CA LYS A 2 20.01 24.00 28.17
C LYS A 2 19.71 23.29 26.84
N TYR A 3 20.73 22.87 26.10
CA TYR A 3 20.56 22.26 24.77
C TYR A 3 20.47 20.73 24.76
N LYS A 4 20.61 20.05 25.91
CA LYS A 4 20.58 18.58 25.95
C LYS A 4 19.25 18.03 25.42
N HIS A 5 18.14 18.65 25.80
CA HIS A 5 16.82 18.25 25.34
C HIS A 5 16.63 18.50 23.84
N LEU A 6 17.15 19.64 23.33
CA LEU A 6 17.11 19.98 21.91
C LEU A 6 17.90 18.97 21.06
N ILE A 7 19.10 18.62 21.51
CA ILE A 7 19.97 17.63 20.84
C ILE A 7 19.30 16.25 20.85
N LEU A 8 18.71 15.85 21.98
CA LEU A 8 18.02 14.57 22.11
C LEU A 8 16.77 14.48 21.21
N SER A 9 15.97 15.55 21.12
CA SER A 9 14.82 15.58 20.22
C SER A 9 15.24 15.52 18.75
N LEU A 10 16.32 16.22 18.40
CA LEU A 10 16.80 16.23 17.02
C LEU A 10 17.37 14.86 16.61
N SER A 11 18.09 14.18 17.51
CA SER A 11 18.55 12.82 17.27
C SER A 11 17.42 11.82 17.12
N LEU A 12 16.30 12.01 17.82
CA LEU A 12 15.16 11.10 17.75
C LEU A 12 14.43 11.18 16.40
N ILE A 13 14.31 12.39 15.83
CA ILE A 13 13.65 12.62 14.54
C ILE A 13 14.41 11.95 13.40
N MET A 14 15.74 11.90 13.48
CA MET A 14 16.59 11.29 12.44
C MET A 14 16.46 9.76 12.34
N LEU A 15 15.82 9.10 13.32
CA LEU A 15 15.63 7.64 13.32
C LEU A 15 14.38 7.18 12.55
N GLY A 16 13.44 8.08 12.24
CA GLY A 16 12.18 7.74 11.55
C GLY A 16 12.31 7.01 10.21
N PRO A 17 13.27 7.38 9.33
CA PRO A 17 13.45 6.72 8.03
C PRO A 17 13.97 5.28 8.09
N LEU A 18 14.46 4.82 9.26
CA LEU A 18 14.92 3.43 9.45
C LEU A 18 13.77 2.44 9.61
N ALA A 19 12.55 2.94 9.84
CA ALA A 19 11.35 2.12 9.87
C ALA A 19 10.92 1.80 8.44
N HIS A 20 11.33 0.63 7.95
CA HIS A 20 10.85 0.06 6.70
C HIS A 20 9.59 -0.76 6.97
N ALA A 21 8.46 -0.33 6.42
CA ALA A 21 7.26 -1.16 6.33
C ALA A 21 7.31 -1.91 5.00
N GLU A 22 7.16 -3.23 5.05
CA GLU A 22 6.98 -4.05 3.86
C GLU A 22 5.52 -3.93 3.38
N GLU A 23 5.33 -3.80 2.08
CA GLU A 23 3.99 -3.90 1.50
C GLU A 23 3.55 -5.37 1.57
N ILE A 24 2.56 -5.65 2.42
CA ILE A 24 2.03 -7.02 2.63
C ILE A 24 1.02 -7.39 1.53
N GLY A 25 0.45 -6.38 0.84
CA GLY A 25 -0.47 -6.54 -0.28
C GLY A 25 -1.29 -5.27 -0.53
N SER A 26 -1.67 -5.05 -1.78
CA SER A 26 -2.53 -3.95 -2.23
C SER A 26 -3.74 -4.51 -2.98
N VAL A 27 -4.90 -3.89 -2.79
CA VAL A 27 -6.14 -4.23 -3.51
C VAL A 27 -6.59 -2.99 -4.24
N ASP A 28 -6.47 -3.00 -5.57
CA ASP A 28 -6.98 -1.93 -6.42
C ASP A 28 -8.45 -2.18 -6.75
N THR A 29 -9.34 -1.40 -6.14
CA THR A 29 -10.76 -1.39 -6.53
C THR A 29 -10.96 -0.28 -7.56
N VAL A 30 -10.68 -0.56 -8.83
CA VAL A 30 -10.97 0.38 -9.91
C VAL A 30 -12.46 0.31 -10.24
N PHE A 31 -13.22 1.34 -9.88
CA PHE A 31 -14.57 1.52 -10.41
C PHE A 31 -14.47 2.20 -11.78
N LYS A 32 -14.79 1.46 -12.86
CA LYS A 32 -14.83 2.00 -14.21
C LYS A 32 -16.25 2.49 -14.52
N MET A 33 -16.44 3.80 -14.70
CA MET A 33 -17.71 4.36 -15.18
C MET A 33 -18.01 3.94 -16.63
N ILE A 34 -16.97 3.85 -17.48
CA ILE A 34 -17.05 3.36 -18.87
C ILE A 34 -15.71 2.65 -19.19
N GLY A 35 -15.79 1.39 -19.63
CA GLY A 35 -14.67 0.53 -20.00
C GLY A 35 -15.17 -0.91 -20.23
N PRO A 36 -14.41 -1.78 -20.93
CA PRO A 36 -14.86 -3.13 -21.30
C PRO A 36 -14.86 -4.12 -20.10
N ASP A 37 -15.55 -3.78 -19.00
CA ASP A 37 -15.68 -4.64 -17.81
C ASP A 37 -17.10 -5.22 -17.66
N HIS A 38 -17.67 -5.70 -18.76
CA HIS A 38 -18.91 -6.51 -18.71
C HIS A 38 -18.89 -7.72 -19.65
N LYS A 39 -17.74 -8.09 -20.23
CA LYS A 39 -17.65 -9.31 -21.04
C LYS A 39 -17.32 -10.49 -20.13
N ILE A 40 -18.34 -11.06 -19.50
CA ILE A 40 -18.25 -12.38 -18.88
C ILE A 40 -18.20 -13.40 -20.02
N VAL A 41 -17.03 -13.96 -20.27
CA VAL A 41 -16.87 -15.10 -21.19
C VAL A 41 -17.17 -16.35 -20.36
N VAL A 42 -18.32 -16.97 -20.61
CA VAL A 42 -18.65 -18.29 -20.06
C VAL A 42 -18.30 -19.31 -21.13
N GLU A 43 -17.26 -20.09 -20.89
CA GLU A 43 -16.97 -21.29 -21.67
C GLU A 43 -17.78 -22.44 -21.07
N ALA A 44 -18.73 -22.97 -21.86
CA ALA A 44 -19.43 -24.18 -21.51
C ALA A 44 -18.53 -25.37 -21.86
N PHE A 45 -18.21 -26.18 -20.86
CA PHE A 45 -17.61 -27.50 -21.05
C PHE A 45 -18.76 -28.51 -21.05
N ASP A 46 -18.77 -29.41 -22.03
CA ASP A 46 -19.72 -30.53 -22.03
C ASP A 46 -19.38 -31.49 -20.88
N ASP A 47 -20.40 -32.02 -20.20
CA ASP A 47 -20.23 -33.05 -19.18
C ASP A 47 -19.74 -34.37 -19.84
N PRO A 48 -18.86 -35.15 -19.16
CA PRO A 48 -18.20 -36.34 -19.71
C PRO A 48 -19.13 -37.52 -20.02
#